data_AF-A0A355GNG9-F1
#
_entry.id   AF-A0A355GNG9-F1
#
_cell.length_a   1.000
_cell.length_b   1.000
_cell.length_c   1.000
_cell.angle_alpha   90.00
_cell.angle_beta   90.00
_cell.angle_gamma   90.00
#
_symmetry.space_group_name_H-M   'P 1'
#
loop_
_entity.id
_entity.type
_entity.pdbx_description
1 polymer ?
#
loop_
_entity_poly.entity_id
_entity_poly.type
_entity_poly.pdbx_seq_one_letter_code
_entity_poly.pdbx_strand_id
1 'polypeptide(L)'
;MQDVGDEATVDSPGLQTNVVAGLTNAAIQRGEGEVPMWLARGLGMLLAANGSSSQKYFESLRQEALDAAPKVTRPEELVAEGTFSPSETTAVGFTLVEFLINNGGAQKMALLLKEFKAGTAAPAALQKVYGTNLRALAIAYAKTLRPGKLN
;
A
#
# COMPACT_ATOMS: atom_id res chain seq x y z
N MET A 1 24.77 -8.94 -24.42
CA MET A 1 23.78 -9.22 -23.37
C MET A 1 23.47 -7.89 -22.71
N GLN A 2 22.27 -7.39 -22.91
CA GLN A 2 21.85 -6.07 -22.43
C GLN A 2 21.37 -6.24 -20.98
N ASP A 3 21.86 -5.40 -20.09
CA ASP A 3 21.49 -5.38 -18.68
C ASP A 3 20.04 -4.90 -18.55
N VAL A 4 19.12 -5.86 -18.44
CA VAL A 4 17.67 -5.62 -18.38
C VAL A 4 17.13 -5.66 -16.95
N GLY A 5 18.01 -5.79 -15.95
CA GLY A 5 17.63 -5.85 -14.53
C GLY A 5 17.68 -4.50 -13.81
N ASP A 6 18.45 -3.55 -14.34
CA ASP A 6 18.76 -2.29 -13.65
C ASP A 6 17.77 -1.16 -13.97
N GLU A 7 17.22 -1.11 -15.19
CA GLU A 7 16.32 -0.03 -15.61
C GLU A 7 14.85 -0.32 -15.29
N ALA A 8 14.21 0.63 -14.61
CA ALA A 8 12.80 0.55 -14.29
C ALA A 8 11.92 0.77 -15.53
N THR A 9 10.90 -0.07 -15.68
CA THR A 9 9.86 0.05 -16.70
C THR A 9 8.50 0.28 -16.03
N VAL A 10 7.45 0.42 -16.83
CA VAL A 10 6.07 0.51 -16.29
C VAL A 10 5.62 -0.79 -15.63
N ASP A 11 6.18 -1.94 -16.06
CA ASP A 11 5.77 -3.27 -15.61
C ASP A 11 6.75 -3.89 -14.60
N SER A 12 7.99 -3.39 -14.55
CA SER A 12 9.02 -3.88 -13.65
C SER A 12 9.66 -2.73 -12.87
N PRO A 13 9.67 -2.81 -11.53
CA PRO A 13 10.56 -1.95 -10.76
C PRO A 13 12.03 -2.27 -11.11
N GLY A 14 12.90 -1.26 -11.05
CA GLY A 14 14.34 -1.49 -11.13
C GLY A 14 14.87 -2.27 -9.92
N LEU A 15 16.08 -2.82 -10.03
CA LEU A 15 16.70 -3.69 -9.01
C LEU A 15 16.67 -3.10 -7.59
N GLN A 16 17.03 -1.83 -7.43
CA GLN A 16 17.04 -1.16 -6.12
C GLN A 16 15.65 -1.17 -5.46
N THR A 17 14.60 -0.87 -6.25
CA THR A 17 13.22 -0.87 -5.77
C THR A 17 12.82 -2.26 -5.29
N ASN A 18 13.17 -3.31 -6.04
CA ASN A 18 12.92 -4.71 -5.66
C ASN A 18 13.59 -5.08 -4.33
N VAL A 19 14.86 -4.71 -4.15
CA VAL A 19 15.63 -5.02 -2.93
C VAL A 19 15.03 -4.30 -1.72
N VAL A 20 14.75 -3.00 -1.84
CA VAL A 20 14.18 -2.20 -0.73
C VAL A 20 12.80 -2.73 -0.34
N ALA A 21 11.92 -2.98 -1.32
CA ALA A 21 10.59 -3.50 -1.06
C ALA A 21 10.65 -4.91 -0.43
N GLY A 22 11.49 -5.81 -0.97
CA GLY A 22 11.64 -7.18 -0.46
C GLY A 22 12.18 -7.23 0.97
N LEU A 23 13.23 -6.47 1.27
CA LEU A 23 13.80 -6.40 2.62
C LEU A 23 12.82 -5.79 3.63
N THR A 24 12.10 -4.75 3.23
CA THR A 24 11.07 -4.13 4.07
C THR A 24 9.96 -5.14 4.39
N ASN A 25 9.45 -5.84 3.39
CA ASN A 25 8.42 -6.87 3.58
C ASN A 25 8.90 -7.96 4.55
N ALA A 26 10.10 -8.48 4.34
CA ALA A 26 10.67 -9.51 5.21
C ALA A 26 10.89 -9.00 6.65
N ALA A 27 11.27 -7.74 6.83
CA ALA A 27 11.44 -7.14 8.14
C ALA A 27 10.11 -6.93 8.87
N ILE A 28 9.07 -6.47 8.17
CA ILE A 28 7.72 -6.29 8.73
C ILE A 28 7.14 -7.62 9.18
N GLN A 29 7.24 -8.64 8.31
CA GLN A 29 6.71 -9.99 8.54
C GLN A 29 7.53 -10.80 9.55
N ARG A 30 8.69 -10.29 9.99
CA ARG A 30 9.49 -10.96 11.01
C ARG A 30 8.88 -10.71 12.40
N GLY A 31 8.80 -11.77 13.19
CA GLY A 31 8.37 -11.74 14.59
C GLY A 31 7.03 -12.43 14.81
N GLU A 32 6.45 -12.22 15.99
CA GLU A 32 5.11 -12.73 16.32
C GLU A 32 4.04 -11.77 15.80
N GLY A 33 2.91 -12.35 15.38
CA GLY A 33 1.77 -11.63 14.80
C GLY A 33 1.85 -11.49 13.28
N GLU A 34 0.69 -11.51 12.62
CA GLU A 34 0.59 -11.40 11.17
C GLU A 34 0.29 -9.96 10.77
N VAL A 35 1.04 -9.44 9.78
CA VAL A 35 0.75 -8.14 9.17
C VAL A 35 0.09 -8.38 7.81
N PRO A 36 -1.04 -7.74 7.51
CA PRO A 36 -1.70 -7.88 6.21
C PRO A 36 -0.76 -7.58 5.04
N MET A 37 -0.90 -8.34 3.96
CA MET A 37 -0.01 -8.28 2.81
C MET A 37 -0.07 -6.92 2.11
N TRP A 38 -1.25 -6.30 2.04
CA TRP A 38 -1.40 -4.95 1.49
C TRP A 38 -0.58 -3.91 2.27
N LEU A 39 -0.49 -4.05 3.60
CA LEU A 39 0.23 -3.11 4.45
C LEU A 39 1.74 -3.32 4.34
N ALA A 40 2.18 -4.58 4.41
CA ALA A 40 3.59 -4.92 4.27
C ALA A 40 4.12 -4.48 2.90
N ARG A 41 3.48 -4.97 1.81
CA ARG A 41 3.88 -4.63 0.43
C ARG A 41 3.78 -3.15 0.15
N GLY A 42 2.72 -2.50 0.62
CA GLY A 42 2.52 -1.07 0.45
C GLY A 42 3.62 -0.23 1.09
N LEU A 43 4.03 -0.56 2.32
CA LEU A 43 5.13 0.14 2.99
C LEU A 43 6.47 -0.13 2.30
N GLY A 44 6.72 -1.37 1.86
CA GLY A 44 7.89 -1.70 1.06
C GLY A 44 7.99 -0.88 -0.22
N MET A 45 6.89 -0.77 -0.97
CA MET A 45 6.86 0.04 -2.19
C MET A 45 6.98 1.54 -1.91
N LEU A 46 6.35 2.05 -0.85
CA LEU A 46 6.44 3.46 -0.51
C LEU A 46 7.85 3.87 -0.06
N LEU A 47 8.52 3.02 0.72
CA LEU A 47 9.93 3.25 1.06
C LEU A 47 10.83 3.15 -0.18
N ALA A 48 10.54 2.22 -1.09
CA ALA A 48 11.29 2.08 -2.33
C ALA A 48 11.06 3.27 -3.29
N ALA A 49 9.90 3.92 -3.26
CA ALA A 49 9.63 5.15 -4.01
C ALA A 49 10.50 6.32 -3.53
N ASN A 50 10.75 6.38 -2.22
CA ASN A 50 11.62 7.38 -1.60
C ASN A 50 13.10 7.08 -1.90
N GLY A 51 13.60 7.59 -3.02
CA GLY A 51 14.99 7.44 -3.46
C GLY A 51 15.17 6.67 -4.76
N SER A 52 14.09 6.36 -5.48
CA SER A 52 14.12 5.68 -6.78
C SER A 52 13.85 6.64 -7.93
N SER A 53 14.52 6.42 -9.07
CA SER A 53 14.24 7.09 -10.35
C SER A 53 13.05 6.46 -11.10
N SER A 54 12.40 5.44 -10.53
CA SER A 54 11.35 4.63 -11.17
C SER A 54 9.97 5.31 -11.19
N GLN A 55 9.90 6.61 -11.48
CA GLN A 55 8.65 7.37 -11.33
C GLN A 55 7.49 6.80 -12.17
N LYS A 56 7.78 6.36 -13.40
CA LYS A 56 6.78 5.73 -14.30
C LYS A 56 6.18 4.44 -13.71
N TYR A 57 6.97 3.67 -12.97
CA TYR A 57 6.49 2.47 -12.28
C TYR A 57 5.52 2.83 -11.14
N PHE A 58 5.84 3.83 -10.33
CA PHE A 58 4.92 4.24 -9.25
C PHE A 58 3.67 4.92 -9.79
N GLU A 59 3.75 5.58 -10.94
CA GLU A 59 2.58 6.07 -11.67
C GLU A 59 1.70 4.92 -12.20
N SER A 60 2.30 3.84 -12.73
CA SER A 60 1.54 2.66 -13.16
C SER A 60 0.85 1.96 -11.98
N LEU A 61 1.49 1.88 -10.80
CA LEU A 61 0.85 1.38 -9.58
C LEU A 61 -0.36 2.23 -9.16
N ARG A 62 -0.30 3.56 -9.31
CA ARG A 62 -1.45 4.42 -9.02
C ARG A 62 -2.60 4.17 -9.99
N GLN A 63 -2.30 3.94 -11.26
CA GLN A 63 -3.29 3.59 -12.26
C GLN A 63 -3.90 2.21 -11.98
N GLU A 64 -3.10 1.20 -11.66
CA GLU A 64 -3.58 -0.14 -11.31
C GLU A 64 -4.47 -0.13 -10.06
N ALA A 65 -4.14 0.69 -9.05
CA ALA A 65 -5.00 0.86 -7.87
C ALA A 65 -6.36 1.50 -8.22
N LEU A 66 -6.38 2.46 -9.16
CA LEU A 66 -7.62 3.05 -9.67
C LEU A 66 -8.46 2.02 -10.43
N ASP A 67 -7.82 1.19 -11.25
CA ASP A 67 -8.49 0.13 -12.02
C ASP A 67 -9.01 -1.01 -11.13
N ALA A 68 -8.37 -1.25 -9.99
CA ALA A 68 -8.81 -2.22 -8.99
C ALA A 68 -9.95 -1.70 -8.10
N ALA A 69 -10.12 -0.37 -7.96
CA ALA A 69 -11.10 0.24 -7.07
C ALA A 69 -12.55 -0.26 -7.24
N PRO A 70 -13.07 -0.55 -8.45
CA PRO A 70 -14.41 -1.10 -8.64
C PRO A 70 -14.65 -2.47 -8.00
N LYS A 71 -13.59 -3.22 -7.63
CA LYS A 71 -13.72 -4.52 -6.94
C LYS A 71 -14.14 -4.37 -5.47
N VAL A 72 -13.96 -3.19 -4.89
CA VAL A 72 -14.38 -2.89 -3.51
C VAL A 72 -15.85 -2.50 -3.54
N THR A 73 -16.72 -3.50 -3.37
CA THR A 73 -18.18 -3.29 -3.30
C THR A 73 -18.64 -3.01 -1.88
N ARG A 74 -17.86 -3.47 -0.89
CA ARG A 74 -18.07 -3.21 0.54
C ARG A 74 -16.78 -2.66 1.15
N PRO A 75 -16.85 -1.70 2.11
CA PRO A 75 -15.64 -1.10 2.69
C PRO A 75 -14.64 -2.10 3.27
N GLU A 76 -15.13 -3.23 3.79
CA GLU A 76 -14.33 -4.31 4.37
C GLU A 76 -13.40 -4.98 3.35
N GLU A 77 -13.81 -5.02 2.08
CA GLU A 77 -13.04 -5.63 0.99
C GLU A 77 -11.76 -4.85 0.67
N LEU A 78 -11.69 -3.57 1.01
CA LEU A 78 -10.48 -2.76 0.81
C LEU A 78 -9.26 -3.31 1.57
N VAL A 79 -9.49 -3.93 2.73
CA VAL A 79 -8.43 -4.38 3.65
C VAL A 79 -8.49 -5.87 3.94
N ALA A 80 -9.40 -6.59 3.28
CA ALA A 80 -9.53 -8.03 3.39
C ALA A 80 -8.48 -8.74 2.52
N GLU A 81 -7.87 -9.79 3.06
CA GLU A 81 -6.98 -10.65 2.29
C GLU A 81 -7.76 -11.39 1.20
N GLY A 82 -7.15 -11.52 0.02
CA GLY A 82 -7.73 -12.24 -1.12
C GLY A 82 -8.75 -11.47 -1.96
N THR A 83 -9.10 -10.22 -1.62
CA THR A 83 -9.96 -9.38 -2.49
C THR A 83 -9.27 -9.03 -3.82
N PHE A 84 -7.98 -8.76 -3.76
CA PHE A 84 -7.17 -8.30 -4.89
C PHE A 84 -6.23 -9.40 -5.37
N SER A 85 -5.88 -9.37 -6.65
CA SER A 85 -4.77 -10.19 -7.18
C SER A 85 -3.44 -9.81 -6.51
N PRO A 86 -2.35 -10.58 -6.67
CA PRO A 86 -1.06 -10.22 -6.11
C PRO A 86 -0.51 -8.86 -6.61
N SER A 87 -0.73 -8.52 -7.88
CA SER A 87 -0.29 -7.22 -8.44
C SER A 87 -1.16 -6.09 -7.89
N GLU A 88 -2.47 -6.28 -7.89
CA GLU A 88 -3.44 -5.31 -7.36
C GLU A 88 -3.25 -5.07 -5.87
N THR A 89 -2.93 -6.11 -5.09
CA THR A 89 -2.59 -5.98 -3.66
C THR A 89 -1.38 -5.07 -3.46
N THR A 90 -0.42 -5.12 -4.38
CA THR A 90 0.77 -4.27 -4.35
C THR A 90 0.42 -2.82 -4.69
N ALA A 91 -0.34 -2.62 -5.77
CA ALA A 91 -0.82 -1.31 -6.20
C ALA A 91 -1.72 -0.61 -5.15
N VAL A 92 -2.78 -1.30 -4.71
CA VAL A 92 -3.70 -0.82 -3.68
C VAL A 92 -2.98 -0.65 -2.35
N GLY A 93 -2.10 -1.58 -1.98
CA GLY A 93 -1.28 -1.46 -0.77
C GLY A 93 -0.42 -0.20 -0.79
N PHE A 94 0.29 0.07 -1.90
CA PHE A 94 1.14 1.24 -2.07
C PHE A 94 0.35 2.55 -1.89
N THR A 95 -0.75 2.72 -2.60
CA THR A 95 -1.55 3.96 -2.56
C THR A 95 -2.33 4.11 -1.26
N LEU A 96 -2.81 3.01 -0.67
CA LEU A 96 -3.48 3.04 0.63
C LEU A 96 -2.51 3.41 1.75
N VAL A 97 -1.29 2.85 1.75
CA VAL A 97 -0.25 3.22 2.73
C VAL A 97 0.19 4.67 2.53
N GLU A 98 0.38 5.13 1.29
CA GLU A 98 0.64 6.54 0.97
C GLU A 98 -0.46 7.45 1.56
N PHE A 99 -1.73 7.11 1.32
CA PHE A 99 -2.88 7.81 1.91
C PHE A 99 -2.84 7.82 3.44
N LEU A 100 -2.60 6.68 4.08
CA LEU A 100 -2.58 6.54 5.54
C LEU A 100 -1.43 7.32 6.18
N ILE A 101 -0.26 7.37 5.54
CA ILE A 101 0.86 8.21 5.99
C ILE A 101 0.54 9.69 5.79
N ASN A 102 -0.05 10.09 4.66
CA ASN A 102 -0.43 11.48 4.42
C ASN A 102 -1.47 11.99 5.43
N ASN A 103 -2.33 11.11 5.95
CA ASN A 103 -3.38 11.47 6.93
C ASN A 103 -2.95 11.33 8.40
N GLY A 104 -1.78 10.73 8.68
CA GLY A 104 -1.42 10.39 10.06
C GLY A 104 0.07 10.41 10.41
N GLY A 105 0.92 10.61 9.41
CA GLY A 105 2.37 10.52 9.52
C GLY A 105 2.88 9.11 9.84
N ALA A 106 4.20 8.99 9.88
CA ALA A 106 4.88 7.75 10.21
C ALA A 106 4.54 7.22 11.62
N GLN A 107 4.19 8.11 12.55
CA GLN A 107 3.84 7.74 13.94
C GLN A 107 2.56 6.90 13.99
N LYS A 108 1.49 7.31 13.29
CA LYS A 108 0.27 6.50 13.20
C LYS A 108 0.51 5.21 12.42
N MET A 109 1.33 5.22 11.39
CA MET A 109 1.70 4.00 10.67
C MET A 109 2.40 2.98 11.59
N ALA A 110 3.32 3.42 12.45
CA ALA A 110 3.98 2.57 13.43
C ALA A 110 2.98 2.00 14.46
N LEU A 111 2.01 2.80 14.91
CA LEU A 111 0.93 2.32 15.78
C LEU A 111 0.05 1.28 15.08
N LEU A 112 -0.28 1.49 13.80
CA LEU A 112 -1.06 0.53 13.02
C LEU A 112 -0.34 -0.82 12.89
N LEU A 113 0.96 -0.80 12.58
CA LEU A 113 1.78 -2.02 12.57
C LEU A 113 1.77 -2.74 13.92
N LYS A 114 1.84 -2.00 15.03
CA LYS A 114 1.76 -2.56 16.37
C LYS A 114 0.42 -3.24 16.64
N GLU A 115 -0.70 -2.63 16.23
CA GLU A 115 -2.03 -3.22 16.39
C GLU A 115 -2.16 -4.53 15.61
N PHE A 116 -1.64 -4.60 14.39
CA PHE A 116 -1.63 -5.83 13.59
C PHE A 116 -0.76 -6.92 14.21
N LYS A 117 0.46 -6.58 14.68
CA LYS A 117 1.30 -7.54 15.41
C LYS A 117 0.67 -8.05 16.70
N ALA A 118 -0.23 -7.27 17.30
CA ALA A 118 -1.03 -7.71 18.45
C ALA A 118 -2.25 -8.56 18.07
N GLY A 119 -2.49 -8.85 16.79
CA GLY A 119 -3.62 -9.65 16.31
C GLY A 119 -4.92 -8.87 16.13
N THR A 120 -4.88 -7.54 16.11
CA THR A 120 -6.09 -6.72 15.93
C THR A 120 -6.57 -6.77 14.49
N ALA A 121 -7.85 -7.09 14.28
CA ALA A 121 -8.45 -7.10 12.95
C ALA A 121 -8.40 -5.72 12.27
N ALA A 122 -8.23 -5.69 10.95
CA ALA A 122 -7.99 -4.45 10.20
C ALA A 122 -9.01 -3.33 10.42
N PRO A 123 -10.34 -3.58 10.44
CA PRO A 123 -11.31 -2.51 10.70
C PRO A 123 -11.12 -1.88 12.10
N ALA A 124 -10.86 -2.71 13.12
CA ALA A 124 -10.66 -2.26 14.49
C ALA A 124 -9.33 -1.52 14.67
N ALA A 125 -8.25 -2.02 14.05
CA ALA A 125 -6.93 -1.39 14.09
C ALA A 125 -6.96 0.00 13.43
N LEU A 126 -7.56 0.11 12.24
CA LEU A 126 -7.71 1.38 11.53
C LEU A 126 -8.57 2.38 12.31
N GLN A 127 -9.70 1.93 12.88
CA GLN A 127 -10.53 2.79 13.70
C GLN A 127 -9.80 3.30 14.93
N LYS A 128 -9.06 2.43 15.62
CA LYS A 128 -8.30 2.78 16.83
C LYS A 128 -7.19 3.80 16.54
N VAL A 129 -6.46 3.64 15.44
CA VAL A 129 -5.30 4.48 15.12
C VAL A 129 -5.67 5.77 14.40
N TYR A 130 -6.64 5.71 13.48
CA TYR A 130 -7.04 6.83 12.63
C TYR A 130 -8.30 7.54 13.11
N GLY A 131 -9.03 7.00 14.09
CA GLY A 131 -10.22 7.61 14.66
C GLY A 131 -11.42 7.66 13.71
N THR A 132 -11.42 6.82 12.66
CA THR A 132 -12.45 6.80 11.62
C THR A 132 -12.89 5.37 11.33
N ASN A 133 -14.17 5.16 11.04
CA ASN A 133 -14.64 3.85 10.61
C ASN A 133 -14.20 3.54 9.18
N LEU A 134 -14.19 2.25 8.84
CA LEU A 134 -13.66 1.78 7.57
C LEU A 134 -14.42 2.33 6.35
N ARG A 135 -15.73 2.58 6.47
CA ARG A 135 -16.53 3.20 5.41
C ARG A 135 -16.06 4.61 5.08
N ALA A 136 -15.90 5.46 6.10
CA ALA A 136 -15.42 6.82 5.92
C ALA A 136 -13.99 6.85 5.38
N LEU A 137 -13.14 5.93 5.85
CA LEU A 137 -11.77 5.76 5.36
C LEU A 137 -11.75 5.36 3.88
N ALA A 138 -12.51 4.35 3.48
CA ALA A 138 -12.59 3.88 2.10
C ALA A 138 -13.09 4.98 1.15
N ILE A 139 -14.07 5.78 1.57
CA ILE A 139 -14.55 6.94 0.80
C ILE A 139 -13.45 8.00 0.65
N ALA A 140 -12.72 8.31 1.73
CA ALA A 140 -11.64 9.29 1.69
C ALA A 140 -10.49 8.83 0.79
N TYR A 141 -10.09 7.55 0.90
CA TYR A 141 -9.11 6.92 0.03
C TYR A 141 -9.55 6.91 -1.44
N ALA A 142 -10.80 6.54 -1.74
CA ALA A 142 -11.30 6.54 -3.13
C ALA A 142 -11.25 7.93 -3.77
N LYS A 143 -11.34 9.01 -2.98
CA LYS A 143 -11.18 10.39 -3.49
C LYS A 143 -9.74 10.71 -3.88
N THR A 144 -8.73 10.08 -3.26
CA THR A 144 -7.33 10.32 -3.60
C THR A 144 -6.88 9.56 -4.84
N LEU A 145 -7.56 8.46 -5.19
CA LEU A 145 -7.28 7.72 -6.43
C LEU A 145 -7.80 8.41 -7.68
N ARG A 146 -8.86 9.23 -7.56
CA ARG A 146 -9.42 9.94 -8.70
C ARG A 146 -8.52 11.12 -9.02
N PRO A 147 -7.88 11.19 -10.20
CA PRO A 147 -7.19 12.40 -10.60
C PRO A 147 -8.21 13.54 -10.57
N GLY A 148 -7.92 14.59 -9.81
CA GLY A 148 -8.81 15.72 -9.70
C GLY A 148 -9.09 16.28 -11.09
N LYS A 149 -10.37 16.34 -11.47
CA LYS A 149 -10.80 17.44 -12.35
C LYS A 149 -10.59 18.70 -11.51
N LEU A 150 -9.44 19.33 -11.66
CA LEU A 150 -9.27 20.73 -11.35
C LEU A 150 -10.29 21.46 -12.24
N ASN A 151 -11.38 21.93 -11.64
CA ASN A 151 -12.24 22.93 -12.26
C ASN A 151 -11.54 24.27 -12.23
#